data_AF-A0A2E9WR10-F1
#
_entry.id   AF-A0A2E9WR10-F1
#
_cell.length_a   1.000
_cell.length_b   1.000
_cell.length_c   1.000
_cell.angle_alpha   90.00
_cell.angle_beta   90.00
_cell.angle_gamma   90.00
#
_symmetry.space_group_name_H-M   'P 1'
#
loop_
_entity.id
_entity.type
_entity.pdbx_description
1 polymer ?
#
loop_
_entity_poly.entity_id
_entity_poly.type
_entity_poly.pdbx_seq_one_letter_code
_entity_poly.pdbx_strand_id
1 'polypeptide(L)'
;MNSISKLKSIVIAVIIIDLILVFPVMLSYEKVGTFFNVSSNGIPEVFVTLLVEITLLVITALVAYLVARIFKGTAFQSAFYFIAWGVLLYGIGDTHILIWMYTGVESFPSFLGPAGSSIAHALGVGFGFILVILGLYKLAKARNKISGRAV
;
A
#
# COMPACT_ATOMS: atom_id res chain seq x y z
N MET A 1 8.23 -20.04 23.95
CA MET A 1 8.55 -19.42 22.64
C MET A 1 8.15 -17.95 22.67
N ASN A 2 9.13 -17.05 22.62
CA ASN A 2 8.95 -15.61 22.83
C ASN A 2 8.04 -14.99 21.75
N SER A 3 7.12 -14.12 22.12
CA SER A 3 6.20 -13.39 21.21
C SER A 3 6.96 -12.66 20.08
N ILE A 4 8.16 -12.18 20.37
CA ILE A 4 9.08 -11.55 19.41
C ILE A 4 9.55 -12.51 18.32
N SER A 5 9.78 -13.80 18.63
CA SER A 5 10.20 -14.78 17.62
C SER A 5 9.06 -15.15 16.67
N LYS A 6 7.82 -15.19 17.19
CA LYS A 6 6.61 -15.41 16.36
C LYS A 6 6.37 -14.24 15.41
N LEU A 7 6.50 -13.00 15.87
CA LEU A 7 6.34 -11.82 15.02
C LEU A 7 7.36 -11.78 13.88
N LYS A 8 8.64 -12.06 14.18
CA LYS A 8 9.69 -12.14 13.16
C LYS A 8 9.40 -13.22 12.12
N SER A 9 8.97 -14.41 12.54
CA SER A 9 8.55 -15.46 11.61
C SER A 9 7.36 -15.06 10.74
N ILE A 10 6.36 -14.38 11.31
CA ILE A 10 5.20 -13.88 10.54
C ILE A 10 5.65 -12.86 9.49
N VAL A 11 6.50 -11.91 9.85
CA VAL A 11 7.03 -10.90 8.91
C VAL A 11 7.83 -11.56 7.78
N ILE A 12 8.71 -12.50 8.10
CA ILE A 12 9.49 -13.24 7.10
C ILE A 12 8.57 -14.07 6.20
N ALA A 13 7.57 -14.75 6.76
CA ALA A 13 6.60 -15.51 5.98
C ALA A 13 5.80 -14.60 5.04
N VAL A 14 5.39 -13.41 5.49
CA VAL A 14 4.72 -12.42 4.65
C VAL A 14 5.62 -11.99 3.49
N ILE A 15 6.90 -11.68 3.73
CA ILE A 15 7.85 -11.30 2.67
C ILE A 15 8.05 -12.44 1.65
N ILE A 16 8.15 -13.68 2.11
CA ILE A 16 8.33 -14.83 1.21
C ILE A 16 7.07 -15.09 0.39
N ILE A 17 5.90 -15.03 1.02
CA ILE A 17 4.60 -15.16 0.35
C ILE A 17 4.44 -14.06 -0.69
N ASP A 18 4.80 -12.83 -0.33
CA ASP A 18 4.81 -11.67 -1.20
C ASP A 18 5.67 -11.94 -2.46
N LEU A 19 6.95 -12.26 -2.28
CA LEU A 19 7.84 -12.59 -3.42
C LEU A 19 7.32 -13.75 -4.27
N ILE A 20 6.78 -14.82 -3.66
CA ILE A 20 6.32 -16.00 -4.42
C ILE A 20 4.98 -15.74 -5.12
N LEU A 21 4.11 -14.89 -4.60
CA LEU A 21 2.82 -14.58 -5.24
C LEU A 21 2.96 -13.51 -6.32
N VAL A 22 3.84 -12.53 -6.12
CA VAL A 22 4.03 -11.41 -7.04
C VAL A 22 4.58 -11.87 -8.37
N PHE A 23 5.72 -12.57 -8.37
CA PHE A 23 6.43 -12.88 -9.63
C PHE A 23 5.62 -13.76 -10.60
N PRO A 24 4.96 -14.85 -10.19
CA PRO A 24 4.15 -15.66 -11.10
C PRO A 24 2.92 -14.94 -11.65
N VAL A 25 2.27 -14.09 -10.83
CA VAL A 25 1.11 -13.29 -11.26
C VAL A 25 1.56 -12.23 -12.27
N MET A 26 2.66 -11.54 -11.99
CA MET A 26 3.27 -10.56 -12.91
C MET A 26 3.71 -11.21 -14.22
N LEU A 27 4.33 -12.39 -14.18
CA LEU A 27 4.77 -13.12 -15.38
C LEU A 27 3.61 -13.73 -16.19
N SER A 28 2.41 -13.79 -15.62
CA SER A 28 1.20 -14.32 -16.28
C SER A 28 0.18 -13.22 -16.61
N TYR A 29 0.65 -11.97 -16.75
CA TYR A 29 -0.20 -10.79 -16.89
C TYR A 29 -1.22 -10.88 -18.03
N GLU A 30 -0.90 -11.49 -19.17
CA GLU A 30 -1.83 -11.65 -20.30
C GLU A 30 -3.03 -12.53 -19.95
N LYS A 31 -2.80 -13.63 -19.23
CA LYS A 31 -3.86 -14.56 -18.80
C LYS A 31 -4.76 -13.92 -17.76
N VAL A 32 -4.16 -13.21 -16.81
CA VAL A 32 -4.89 -12.49 -15.76
C VAL A 32 -5.70 -11.35 -16.38
N GLY A 33 -5.11 -10.55 -17.27
CA GLY A 33 -5.81 -9.47 -17.97
C GLY A 33 -6.98 -9.98 -18.82
N THR A 34 -6.81 -11.13 -19.49
CA THR A 34 -7.90 -11.78 -20.24
C THR A 34 -8.99 -12.29 -19.30
N PHE A 35 -8.62 -12.92 -18.18
CA PHE A 35 -9.59 -13.40 -17.18
C PHE A 35 -10.44 -12.26 -16.61
N PHE A 36 -9.83 -11.10 -16.35
CA PHE A 36 -10.54 -9.93 -15.87
C PHE A 36 -11.19 -9.09 -16.98
N ASN A 37 -11.10 -9.46 -18.25
CA ASN A 37 -11.63 -8.67 -19.37
C ASN A 37 -11.22 -7.18 -19.27
N VAL A 38 -9.93 -6.91 -19.05
CA VAL A 38 -9.39 -5.55 -18.99
C VAL A 38 -9.88 -4.77 -20.22
N SER A 39 -10.38 -3.55 -20.00
CA SER A 39 -10.97 -2.75 -21.08
C SER A 39 -9.97 -2.54 -22.22
N SER A 40 -10.46 -2.26 -23.42
CA SER A 40 -9.60 -1.97 -24.59
C SER A 40 -8.66 -0.77 -24.37
N ASN A 41 -8.96 0.08 -23.39
CA ASN A 41 -8.16 1.24 -23.03
C ASN A 41 -7.11 0.92 -21.94
N GLY A 42 -7.23 -0.23 -21.27
CA GLY A 42 -6.29 -0.70 -20.25
C GLY A 42 -5.13 -1.49 -20.86
N ILE A 43 -3.96 -1.41 -20.23
CA ILE A 43 -2.79 -2.22 -20.58
C ILE A 43 -2.74 -3.38 -19.58
N PRO A 44 -2.92 -4.66 -20.01
CA PRO A 44 -2.97 -5.81 -19.11
C PRO A 44 -1.78 -5.92 -18.16
N GLU A 45 -0.57 -5.63 -18.64
CA GLU A 45 0.65 -5.61 -17.81
C GLU A 45 0.55 -4.60 -16.66
N VAL A 46 0.12 -3.37 -16.97
CA VAL A 46 -0.03 -2.30 -15.97
C VAL A 46 -1.17 -2.62 -15.00
N PHE A 47 -2.28 -3.17 -15.51
CA PHE A 47 -3.41 -3.58 -14.68
C PHE A 47 -3.02 -4.64 -13.65
N VAL A 48 -2.30 -5.69 -14.08
CA VAL A 48 -1.87 -6.77 -13.19
C VAL A 48 -0.83 -6.27 -12.20
N THR A 49 0.06 -5.37 -12.62
CA THR A 49 1.00 -4.69 -11.73
C THR A 49 0.28 -3.94 -10.62
N LEU A 50 -0.71 -3.11 -10.98
CA LEU A 50 -1.49 -2.34 -10.00
C LEU A 50 -2.31 -3.25 -9.07
N LEU A 51 -2.89 -4.33 -9.59
CA LEU A 51 -3.63 -5.30 -8.79
C LEU A 51 -2.74 -5.93 -7.70
N VAL A 52 -1.54 -6.32 -8.11
CA VAL A 52 -0.54 -6.88 -7.19
C VAL A 52 -0.09 -5.81 -6.20
N GLU A 53 0.29 -4.62 -6.67
CA GLU A 53 0.71 -3.49 -5.84
C GLU A 53 -0.32 -3.15 -4.76
N ILE A 54 -1.60 -2.99 -5.13
CA ILE A 54 -2.70 -2.73 -4.19
C ILE A 54 -2.80 -3.84 -3.14
N THR A 55 -2.65 -5.11 -3.54
CA THR A 55 -2.68 -6.24 -2.61
C THR A 55 -1.56 -6.13 -1.57
N LEU A 56 -0.35 -5.78 -2.01
CA LEU A 56 0.81 -5.60 -1.12
C LEU A 56 0.65 -4.41 -0.20
N LEU A 57 0.10 -3.31 -0.70
CA LEU A 57 -0.21 -2.13 0.09
C LEU A 57 -1.23 -2.46 1.19
N VAL A 58 -2.30 -3.20 0.87
CA VAL A 58 -3.29 -3.63 1.87
C VAL A 58 -2.64 -4.52 2.94
N ILE A 59 -1.83 -5.51 2.55
CA ILE A 59 -1.12 -6.38 3.50
C ILE A 59 -0.16 -5.56 4.37
N THR A 60 0.58 -4.63 3.77
CA THR A 60 1.52 -3.75 4.47
C THR A 60 0.79 -2.84 5.46
N ALA A 61 -0.36 -2.28 5.08
CA ALA A 61 -1.20 -1.46 5.95
C ALA A 61 -1.73 -2.27 7.15
N LEU A 62 -2.17 -3.51 6.92
CA LEU A 62 -2.60 -4.42 7.98
C LEU A 62 -1.46 -4.75 8.95
N VAL A 63 -0.28 -5.10 8.43
CA VAL A 63 0.90 -5.37 9.25
C VAL A 63 1.28 -4.14 10.07
N ALA A 64 1.35 -2.95 9.45
CA ALA A 64 1.67 -1.71 10.15
C ALA A 64 0.63 -1.39 11.25
N TYR A 65 -0.66 -1.61 10.98
CA TYR A 65 -1.72 -1.46 11.98
C TYR A 65 -1.53 -2.42 13.16
N LEU A 66 -1.28 -3.72 12.89
CA LEU A 66 -1.04 -4.72 13.94
C LEU A 66 0.20 -4.38 14.77
N VAL A 67 1.28 -3.91 14.12
CA VAL A 67 2.47 -3.43 14.82
C VAL A 67 2.14 -2.21 15.70
N ALA A 68 1.32 -1.27 15.23
CA ALA A 68 0.84 -0.15 16.05
C ALA A 68 0.11 -0.63 17.32
N ARG A 69 -0.66 -1.72 17.23
CA ARG A 69 -1.34 -2.34 18.39
C ARG A 69 -0.37 -2.93 19.40
N ILE A 70 0.74 -3.52 18.94
CA ILE A 70 1.80 -4.05 19.81
C ILE A 70 2.49 -2.91 20.58
N PHE A 71 2.74 -1.78 19.91
CA PHE A 71 3.40 -0.61 20.48
C PHE A 71 2.46 0.35 21.21
N LYS A 72 1.25 -0.09 21.58
CA LYS A 72 0.23 0.76 22.21
C LYS A 72 0.79 1.49 23.45
N GLY A 73 0.54 2.79 23.54
CA GLY A 73 1.01 3.66 24.61
C GLY A 73 2.43 4.20 24.43
N THR A 74 3.12 3.82 23.35
CA THR A 74 4.47 4.33 23.04
C THR A 74 4.45 5.38 21.92
N ALA A 75 5.53 6.15 21.79
CA ALA A 75 5.71 7.09 20.68
C ALA A 75 5.66 6.38 19.30
N PHE A 76 6.01 5.09 19.23
CA PHE A 76 6.00 4.28 18.01
C PHE A 76 4.58 3.96 17.51
N GLN A 77 3.58 3.88 18.40
CA GLN A 77 2.19 3.59 18.01
C GLN A 77 1.69 4.58 16.96
N SER A 78 1.87 5.88 17.22
CA SER A 78 1.42 6.93 16.30
C SER A 78 2.13 6.84 14.96
N ALA A 79 3.42 6.52 14.97
CA ALA A 79 4.22 6.41 13.76
C ALA A 79 3.74 5.27 12.86
N PHE A 80 3.46 4.09 13.43
CA PHE A 80 2.93 2.96 12.67
C PHE A 80 1.50 3.19 12.19
N TYR A 81 0.67 3.95 12.92
CA TYR A 81 -0.64 4.36 12.40
C TYR A 81 -0.55 5.26 11.17
N PHE A 82 0.38 6.23 11.17
CA PHE A 82 0.61 7.09 10.01
C PHE A 82 1.08 6.28 8.80
N ILE A 83 1.96 5.31 9.00
CA ILE A 83 2.38 4.39 7.93
C ILE A 83 1.20 3.55 7.44
N ALA A 84 0.42 2.95 8.34
CA ALA A 84 -0.73 2.13 7.97
C ALA A 84 -1.76 2.90 7.13
N TRP A 85 -2.14 4.10 7.58
CA TRP A 85 -3.04 4.97 6.84
C TRP A 85 -2.45 5.49 5.54
N GLY A 86 -1.16 5.83 5.53
CA GLY A 86 -0.48 6.31 4.33
C GLY A 86 -0.44 5.26 3.22
N VAL A 87 -0.06 4.03 3.57
CA VAL A 87 -0.04 2.89 2.64
C VAL A 87 -1.46 2.56 2.16
N LEU A 88 -2.47 2.63 3.04
CA LEU A 88 -3.86 2.38 2.65
C LEU A 88 -4.39 3.47 1.68
N LEU A 89 -4.10 4.74 1.94
CA LEU A 89 -4.48 5.84 1.04
C LEU A 89 -3.79 5.74 -0.32
N TYR A 90 -2.54 5.28 -0.35
CA TYR A 90 -1.85 4.98 -1.60
C TYR A 90 -2.62 3.92 -2.39
N GLY A 91 -2.95 2.78 -1.76
CA GLY A 91 -3.68 1.70 -2.43
C GLY A 91 -5.09 2.14 -2.89
N ILE A 92 -5.76 3.03 -2.14
CA ILE A 92 -7.00 3.66 -2.59
C ILE A 92 -6.76 4.49 -3.86
N GLY A 93 -5.69 5.29 -3.92
CA GLY A 93 -5.30 6.04 -5.10
C GLY A 93 -5.09 5.15 -6.32
N ASP A 94 -4.32 4.07 -6.20
CA ASP A 94 -4.10 3.11 -7.29
C ASP A 94 -5.38 2.43 -7.75
N THR A 95 -6.31 2.18 -6.82
CA THR A 95 -7.61 1.54 -7.13
C THR A 95 -8.41 2.38 -8.13
N HIS A 96 -8.27 3.72 -8.13
CA HIS A 96 -8.93 4.57 -9.13
C HIS A 96 -8.41 4.31 -10.55
N ILE A 97 -7.10 4.14 -10.74
CA ILE A 97 -6.51 3.77 -12.04
C ILE A 97 -6.88 2.34 -12.41
N LEU A 98 -6.84 1.41 -11.44
CA LEU A 98 -7.20 0.01 -11.66
C LEU A 98 -8.64 -0.13 -12.16
N ILE A 99 -9.59 0.57 -11.52
CA ILE A 99 -11.01 0.56 -11.92
C ILE A 99 -11.19 1.18 -13.30
N TRP A 100 -10.50 2.28 -13.60
CA TRP A 100 -10.53 2.88 -14.93
C TRP A 100 -10.00 1.92 -16.00
N MET A 101 -8.88 1.23 -15.75
CA MET A 101 -8.34 0.22 -16.68
C MET A 101 -9.28 -0.98 -16.84
N TYR A 102 -9.95 -1.41 -15.77
CA TYR A 102 -10.92 -2.50 -15.79
C TYR A 102 -12.19 -2.13 -16.59
N THR A 103 -12.76 -0.96 -16.33
CA THR A 103 -14.08 -0.56 -16.86
C THR A 103 -14.02 0.29 -18.12
N GLY A 104 -12.90 0.98 -18.37
CA GLY A 104 -12.78 2.04 -19.38
C GLY A 104 -13.51 3.33 -19.01
N VAL A 105 -14.08 3.43 -17.80
CA VAL A 105 -14.89 4.56 -17.34
C VAL A 105 -14.11 5.37 -16.30
N GLU A 106 -14.08 6.69 -16.45
CA GLU A 106 -13.50 7.58 -15.44
C GLU A 106 -14.20 7.40 -14.08
N SER A 107 -13.41 7.03 -13.08
CA SER A 107 -13.88 6.81 -11.73
C SER A 107 -14.34 8.10 -11.07
N PHE A 108 -15.36 7.98 -10.21
CA PHE A 108 -15.96 9.09 -9.45
C PHE A 108 -14.89 9.89 -8.67
N PRO A 109 -14.97 11.22 -8.61
CA PRO A 109 -16.13 12.07 -8.95
C PRO A 109 -16.18 12.58 -10.39
N SER A 110 -17.38 12.57 -10.98
CA SER A 110 -17.62 13.08 -12.35
C SER A 110 -17.30 14.56 -12.53
N PHE A 111 -17.26 15.36 -11.44
CA PHE A 111 -16.87 16.76 -11.49
C PHE A 111 -15.37 16.99 -11.75
N LEU A 112 -14.52 15.97 -11.57
CA LEU A 112 -13.09 16.05 -11.88
C LEU A 112 -12.82 15.98 -13.40
N GLY A 113 -13.86 15.76 -14.20
CA GLY A 113 -13.78 15.80 -15.65
C GLY A 113 -13.06 14.60 -16.25
N PRO A 114 -12.54 14.72 -17.50
CA PRO A 114 -12.00 13.61 -18.27
C PRO A 114 -10.73 12.95 -17.70
N ALA A 115 -10.13 13.51 -16.65
CA ALA A 115 -8.95 12.97 -15.98
C ALA A 115 -9.24 12.61 -14.51
N GLY A 116 -10.50 12.35 -14.17
CA GLY A 116 -10.95 12.17 -12.79
C GLY A 116 -10.21 11.06 -12.05
N SER A 117 -9.96 9.93 -12.70
CA SER A 117 -9.23 8.80 -12.11
C SER A 117 -7.77 9.15 -11.84
N SER A 118 -7.12 9.86 -12.77
CA SER A 118 -5.74 10.32 -12.63
C SER A 118 -5.58 11.35 -11.51
N ILE A 119 -6.54 12.26 -11.37
CA ILE A 119 -6.54 13.25 -10.27
C ILE A 119 -6.78 12.55 -8.93
N ALA A 120 -7.75 11.64 -8.84
CA ALA A 120 -8.03 10.87 -7.63
C ALA A 120 -6.82 10.01 -7.22
N HIS A 121 -6.16 9.38 -8.18
CA HIS A 121 -4.91 8.65 -7.98
C HIS A 121 -3.81 9.54 -7.43
N ALA A 122 -3.52 10.67 -8.10
CA ALA A 122 -2.47 11.59 -7.67
C ALA A 122 -2.71 12.12 -6.24
N LEU A 123 -3.97 12.39 -5.88
CA LEU A 123 -4.33 12.80 -4.53
C LEU A 123 -4.17 11.66 -3.52
N GLY A 124 -4.70 10.47 -3.80
CA GLY A 124 -4.59 9.30 -2.91
C GLY A 124 -3.14 8.91 -2.65
N VAL A 125 -2.35 8.77 -3.71
CA VAL A 125 -0.91 8.48 -3.63
C VAL A 125 -0.15 9.61 -2.95
N GLY A 126 -0.42 10.88 -3.31
CA GLY A 126 0.25 12.03 -2.71
C GLY A 126 0.01 12.16 -1.20
N PHE A 127 -1.24 12.07 -0.75
CA PHE A 127 -1.56 12.05 0.67
C PHE A 127 -1.00 10.81 1.37
N GLY A 128 -1.04 9.66 0.70
CA GLY A 128 -0.43 8.42 1.19
C GLY A 128 1.05 8.59 1.51
N PHE A 129 1.82 9.13 0.56
CA PHE A 129 3.24 9.43 0.73
C PHE A 129 3.50 10.38 1.89
N ILE A 130 2.74 11.47 2.00
CA ILE A 130 2.89 12.43 3.09
C ILE A 130 2.73 11.73 4.45
N LEU A 131 1.71 10.89 4.61
CA LEU A 131 1.50 10.16 5.85
C LEU A 131 2.61 9.16 6.14
N VAL A 132 3.10 8.41 5.14
CA VAL A 132 4.24 7.50 5.32
C VAL A 132 5.49 8.27 5.77
N ILE A 133 5.82 9.39 5.11
CA ILE A 133 6.96 10.24 5.49
C ILE A 133 6.82 10.75 6.92
N LEU A 134 5.63 11.22 7.31
CA LEU A 134 5.37 11.66 8.68
C LEU A 134 5.50 10.53 9.69
N GLY A 135 5.08 9.32 9.34
CA GLY A 135 5.26 8.12 10.14
C GLY A 135 6.75 7.77 10.32
N LEU A 136 7.52 7.74 9.24
CA LEU A 136 8.97 7.50 9.26
C LEU A 136 9.71 8.56 10.09
N TYR A 137 9.35 9.83 9.94
CA TYR A 137 9.89 10.92 10.75
C TYR A 137 9.60 10.71 12.25
N LYS A 138 8.38 10.31 12.61
CA LYS A 138 8.03 9.99 14.00
C LYS A 138 8.81 8.79 14.54
N LEU A 139 9.04 7.76 13.72
CA LEU A 139 9.90 6.62 14.10
C LEU A 139 11.34 7.09 14.39
N ALA A 140 11.92 7.89 13.49
CA ALA A 140 13.27 8.43 13.64
C ALA A 140 13.40 9.29 14.92
N LYS A 141 12.42 10.18 15.16
CA LYS A 141 12.37 11.01 16.37
C LYS A 141 12.25 10.18 17.64
N ALA A 142 11.40 9.14 17.65
CA ALA A 142 11.26 8.24 18.79
C ALA A 142 12.55 7.48 19.07
N ARG A 143 13.27 7.03 18.03
CA ARG A 143 14.57 6.37 18.15
C ARG A 143 15.63 7.31 18.74
N ASN A 144 15.76 8.53 18.23
CA ASN A 144 16.76 9.48 18.71
C ASN A 144 16.56 9.84 20.19
N LYS A 145 15.30 9.97 20.63
CA LYS A 145 14.95 10.16 22.04
C LYS A 145 15.39 9.00 22.93
N ILE A 146 15.29 7.75 22.45
CA ILE A 146 15.75 6.56 23.18
C ILE A 146 17.28 6.47 23.20
N SER A 147 17.94 6.86 22.11
CA SER A 147 19.41 6.84 22.00
C SER A 147 20.12 8.04 22.64
N GLY A 148 19.38 8.97 23.26
CA GLY A 148 19.96 10.17 23.87
C GLY A 148 20.65 11.13 22.90
N ARG A 149 20.45 10.95 21.58
CA ARG A 149 20.99 11.86 20.56
C ARG A 149 20.00 13.01 20.37
N ALA A 150 20.47 14.24 20.57
CA ALA A 150 19.71 15.45 20.23
C ALA A 150 19.36 15.41 18.72
N VAL A 151 18.12 15.76 18.40
CA VAL A 151 17.61 15.87 17.02
C VAL A 151 18.07 17.20 16.43
#